data_AF-A0A455UL22-F1
#
_entry.id   AF-A0A455UL22-F1
#
_cell.length_a   1.000
_cell.length_b   1.000
_cell.length_c   1.000
_cell.angle_alpha   90.00
_cell.angle_beta   90.00
_cell.angle_gamma   90.00
#
_symmetry.space_group_name_H-M   'P 1'
#
loop_
_entity.id
_entity.type
_entity.pdbx_description
1 polymer ?
#
loop_
_entity_poly.entity_id
_entity_poly.type
_entity_poly.pdbx_seq_one_letter_code
_entity_poly.pdbx_strand_id
1 'polypeptide(L)'
;MANERDVCYENEKPLLGRMTQLSAGSLLALCIGAGLALAPLTVQAQNFQSSQRQALDSVVAVVNNGVIMRSELNDRMAQIEQQVQSQGGNLPSRSQLERQVLERMVMEEIQIQMAKDASLTIDDTELNRQVRSIAESNGMTLDEFADAVEADGMTLASVREDVRREMLMRQVQQRQISNRVSVSDRDVERF
;
A
#
# COMPACT_ATOMS: atom_id res chain seq x y z
N MET A 1 15.38 -50.39 -16.29
CA MET A 1 15.33 -49.48 -17.44
C MET A 1 16.01 -48.19 -17.02
N ALA A 2 17.22 -47.97 -17.53
CA ALA A 2 17.98 -46.74 -17.41
C ALA A 2 17.42 -45.65 -18.34
N ASN A 3 17.82 -44.40 -18.09
CA ASN A 3 18.11 -43.29 -19.04
C ASN A 3 17.64 -41.97 -18.41
N GLU A 4 18.46 -41.21 -17.67
CA GLU A 4 19.52 -40.29 -18.16
C GLU A 4 19.09 -39.48 -19.39
N ARG A 5 18.84 -38.17 -19.20
CA ARG A 5 19.31 -37.06 -20.07
C ARG A 5 19.22 -35.73 -19.30
N ASP A 6 20.39 -35.21 -18.95
CA ASP A 6 20.86 -33.82 -19.20
C ASP A 6 19.89 -32.69 -18.81
N VAL A 7 20.06 -31.92 -17.72
CA VAL A 7 21.18 -31.03 -17.31
C VAL A 7 21.74 -30.19 -18.46
N CYS A 8 21.74 -28.86 -18.25
CA CYS A 8 22.29 -27.75 -19.04
C CYS A 8 21.30 -27.04 -19.97
N TYR A 9 20.92 -25.81 -19.59
CA TYR A 9 20.84 -24.72 -20.54
C TYR A 9 21.62 -23.52 -19.98
N GLU A 10 22.69 -23.20 -20.72
CA GLU A 10 23.60 -22.07 -20.69
C GLU A 10 23.36 -20.91 -19.70
N ASN A 11 24.39 -20.68 -18.90
CA ASN A 11 24.78 -19.38 -18.39
C ASN A 11 25.38 -18.56 -19.54
N GLU A 12 24.77 -17.43 -19.90
CA GLU A 12 25.45 -16.37 -20.65
C GLU A 12 25.26 -15.01 -19.96
N LYS A 13 26.33 -14.53 -19.36
CA LYS A 13 26.65 -13.11 -19.12
C LYS A 13 28.08 -12.91 -19.65
N PRO A 14 28.59 -11.68 -19.85
CA PRO A 14 27.95 -10.42 -20.23
C PRO A 14 28.65 -9.83 -21.47
N LEU A 15 27.99 -8.95 -22.24
CA LEU A 15 28.69 -8.13 -23.24
C LEU A 15 28.70 -6.65 -22.85
N LEU A 16 29.93 -6.14 -22.88
CA LEU A 16 30.38 -4.83 -22.51
C LEU A 16 29.70 -3.72 -23.33
N GLY A 17 29.55 -2.57 -22.68
CA GLY A 17 29.26 -1.31 -23.36
C GLY A 17 29.48 -0.10 -22.45
N ARG A 18 30.66 0.02 -21.81
CA ARG A 18 31.09 1.31 -21.24
C ARG A 18 31.42 2.23 -22.40
N MET A 19 30.59 3.23 -22.67
CA MET A 19 30.95 4.38 -23.50
C MET A 19 30.69 5.65 -22.72
N THR A 20 31.66 5.99 -21.87
CA THR A 20 32.01 7.38 -21.58
C THR A 20 32.39 8.07 -22.88
N GLN A 21 31.65 9.11 -23.28
CA GLN A 21 32.08 10.04 -24.32
C GLN A 21 32.37 11.38 -23.66
N LEU A 22 33.65 11.72 -23.67
CA LEU A 22 34.22 13.01 -23.33
C LEU A 22 33.92 14.04 -24.44
N SER A 23 33.88 15.29 -23.99
CA SER A 23 34.36 16.51 -24.67
C SER A 23 33.81 16.87 -26.05
N ALA A 24 33.18 18.05 -26.10
CA ALA A 24 33.62 19.11 -27.01
C ALA A 24 33.14 20.44 -26.45
N GLY A 25 34.09 21.34 -26.14
CA GLY A 25 33.78 22.70 -25.73
C GLY A 25 33.14 23.48 -26.86
N SER A 26 32.16 24.31 -26.53
CA SER A 26 31.69 25.36 -27.43
C SER A 26 32.19 26.70 -26.93
N LEU A 27 33.18 27.18 -27.69
CA LEU A 27 33.75 28.51 -27.64
C LEU A 27 32.66 29.58 -27.74
N LEU A 28 32.77 30.56 -26.85
CA LEU A 28 32.04 31.81 -26.85
C LEU A 28 32.44 32.61 -28.12
N ALA A 29 31.68 32.50 -29.20
CA ALA A 29 31.87 33.31 -30.40
C ALA A 29 31.07 34.61 -30.27
N LEU A 30 31.77 35.66 -29.82
CA LEU A 30 31.34 37.06 -29.89
C LEU A 30 31.42 37.52 -31.36
N CYS A 31 30.29 37.68 -32.04
CA CYS A 31 30.22 38.35 -33.33
C CYS A 31 29.23 39.53 -33.24
N ILE A 32 29.81 40.73 -33.06
CA ILE A 32 29.16 42.00 -33.36
C ILE A 32 29.09 42.09 -34.89
N GLY A 33 27.90 42.16 -35.46
CA GLY A 33 27.72 42.30 -36.90
C GLY A 33 26.26 42.49 -37.27
N ALA A 34 25.86 43.75 -37.42
CA ALA A 34 24.57 44.12 -37.98
C ALA A 34 24.49 43.68 -39.45
N GLY A 35 23.64 42.70 -39.74
CA GLY A 35 23.28 42.28 -41.08
C GLY A 35 21.93 41.58 -41.03
N LEU A 36 20.99 41.98 -41.89
CA LEU A 36 19.67 41.37 -42.00
C LEU A 36 19.80 39.85 -42.19
N ALA A 37 19.56 39.09 -41.13
CA ALA A 37 19.48 37.64 -41.17
C ALA A 37 18.01 37.25 -41.40
N LEU A 38 17.74 36.55 -42.51
CA LEU A 38 16.56 35.73 -42.64
C LEU A 38 16.55 34.75 -41.46
N ALA A 39 15.61 34.92 -40.53
CA ALA A 39 15.41 33.97 -39.44
C ALA A 39 14.80 32.69 -40.03
N PRO A 40 15.46 31.52 -39.93
CA PRO A 40 14.81 30.27 -40.27
C PRO A 40 13.68 30.04 -39.25
N LEU A 41 12.46 29.86 -39.76
CA LEU A 41 11.34 29.35 -38.97
C LEU A 41 11.69 27.91 -38.56
N THR A 42 12.39 27.76 -37.43
CA THR A 42 12.58 26.46 -36.80
C THR A 42 11.23 26.03 -36.26
N VAL A 43 10.54 25.17 -37.01
CA VAL A 43 9.35 24.46 -36.55
C VAL A 43 9.78 23.63 -35.34
N GLN A 44 9.46 24.14 -34.15
CA GLN A 44 9.62 23.38 -32.91
C GLN A 44 8.55 22.31 -32.93
N ALA A 45 8.93 21.08 -33.29
CA ALA A 45 8.09 19.91 -33.09
C ALA A 45 7.77 19.83 -31.59
N GLN A 46 6.53 20.10 -31.22
CA GLN A 46 6.08 19.87 -29.86
C GLN A 46 6.10 18.36 -29.64
N ASN A 47 7.10 17.90 -28.89
CA ASN A 47 7.12 16.55 -28.37
C ASN A 47 5.90 16.41 -27.45
N PHE A 48 4.83 15.82 -27.98
CA PHE A 48 3.74 15.32 -27.16
C PHE A 48 4.34 14.24 -26.26
N GLN A 49 4.61 14.60 -25.01
CA GLN A 49 4.96 13.61 -24.01
C GLN A 49 3.81 12.61 -23.97
N SER A 50 4.12 11.36 -24.28
CA SER A 50 3.18 10.27 -24.18
C SER A 50 2.66 10.25 -22.74
N SER A 51 1.42 10.68 -22.55
CA SER A 51 0.70 10.50 -21.30
C SER A 51 0.86 9.05 -20.89
N GLN A 52 1.56 8.83 -19.77
CA GLN A 52 1.82 7.52 -19.24
C GLN A 52 0.46 6.87 -18.99
N ARG A 53 0.11 5.85 -19.79
CA ARG A 53 -1.17 5.16 -19.66
C ARG A 53 -1.23 4.55 -18.26
N GLN A 54 -1.95 5.20 -17.36
CA GLN A 54 -2.21 4.70 -16.02
C GLN A 54 -3.07 3.46 -16.17
N ALA A 55 -2.55 2.31 -15.71
CA ALA A 55 -3.33 1.08 -15.70
C ALA A 55 -4.57 1.31 -14.83
N LEU A 56 -5.75 1.00 -15.37
CA LEU A 56 -6.97 1.03 -14.59
C LEU A 56 -6.92 -0.12 -13.58
N ASP A 57 -7.15 0.22 -12.32
CA ASP A 57 -7.25 -0.77 -11.27
C ASP A 57 -8.49 -1.66 -11.48
N SER A 58 -8.38 -2.92 -11.08
CA SER A 58 -9.39 -3.95 -11.34
C SER A 58 -10.07 -4.38 -10.04
N VAL A 59 -11.35 -4.67 -10.13
CA VAL A 59 -12.15 -5.17 -9.01
C VAL A 59 -11.86 -6.66 -8.81
N VAL A 60 -11.54 -7.05 -7.57
CA VAL A 60 -11.35 -8.47 -7.20
C VAL A 60 -12.55 -9.03 -6.44
N ALA A 61 -13.28 -8.20 -5.70
CA ALA A 61 -14.50 -8.60 -4.99
C ALA A 61 -15.46 -7.43 -4.79
N VAL A 62 -16.75 -7.74 -4.67
CA VAL A 62 -17.83 -6.80 -4.31
C VAL A 62 -18.49 -7.32 -3.04
N VAL A 63 -18.64 -6.45 -2.04
CA VAL A 63 -19.14 -6.80 -0.69
C VAL A 63 -20.29 -5.86 -0.34
N ASN A 64 -21.52 -6.30 -0.56
CA ASN A 64 -22.72 -5.45 -0.50
C ASN A 64 -22.56 -4.19 -1.36
N ASN A 65 -22.34 -3.04 -0.72
CA ASN A 65 -22.16 -1.73 -1.37
C ASN A 65 -20.67 -1.32 -1.48
N GLY A 66 -19.74 -2.11 -0.94
CA GLY A 66 -18.30 -1.90 -1.00
C GLY A 66 -17.62 -2.72 -2.09
N VAL A 67 -16.42 -2.30 -2.49
CA VAL A 67 -15.63 -2.98 -3.53
C VAL A 67 -14.18 -3.08 -3.07
N ILE A 68 -13.57 -4.25 -3.26
CA ILE A 68 -12.15 -4.48 -2.99
C ILE A 68 -11.39 -4.44 -4.32
N MET A 69 -10.39 -3.58 -4.39
CA MET A 69 -9.52 -3.42 -5.55
C MET A 69 -8.36 -4.41 -5.56
N ARG A 70 -7.76 -4.61 -6.74
CA ARG A 70 -6.56 -5.42 -6.91
C ARG A 70 -5.36 -4.77 -6.24
N SER A 71 -5.21 -3.44 -6.32
CA SER A 71 -4.15 -2.72 -5.62
C SER A 71 -4.19 -2.97 -4.12
N GLU A 72 -5.35 -2.78 -3.48
CA GLU A 72 -5.54 -3.00 -2.04
C GLU A 72 -5.19 -4.42 -1.60
N LEU A 73 -5.60 -5.43 -2.38
CA LEU A 73 -5.26 -6.83 -2.09
C LEU A 73 -3.74 -7.05 -2.17
N ASN A 74 -3.08 -6.50 -3.19
CA ASN A 74 -1.64 -6.62 -3.35
C ASN A 74 -0.89 -5.92 -2.23
N ASP A 75 -1.33 -4.72 -1.83
CA ASP A 75 -0.71 -3.94 -0.75
C ASP A 75 -0.84 -4.71 0.58
N ARG A 76 -2.02 -5.27 0.86
CA ARG A 76 -2.25 -6.07 2.07
C ARG A 76 -1.44 -7.36 2.07
N MET A 77 -1.27 -8.01 0.93
CA MET A 77 -0.38 -9.16 0.80
C MET A 77 1.06 -8.77 1.09
N ALA A 78 1.57 -7.68 0.50
CA ALA A 78 2.94 -7.22 0.69
C ALA A 78 3.24 -6.91 2.17
N GLN A 79 2.29 -6.26 2.86
CA GLN A 79 2.39 -6.00 4.31
C GLN A 79 2.51 -7.30 5.12
N ILE A 80 1.68 -8.29 4.83
CA ILE A 80 1.72 -9.59 5.53
C ILE A 80 3.01 -10.34 5.22
N GLU A 81 3.47 -10.32 3.96
CA GLU A 81 4.73 -10.93 3.56
C GLU A 81 5.92 -10.32 4.32
N GLN A 82 6.00 -8.99 4.38
CA GLN A 82 7.03 -8.28 5.14
C GLN A 82 6.98 -8.62 6.64
N GLN A 83 5.79 -8.68 7.22
CA GLN A 83 5.58 -8.99 8.62
C GLN A 83 5.93 -10.45 8.98
N VAL A 84 5.68 -11.40 8.08
CA VAL A 84 6.06 -12.80 8.29
C VAL A 84 7.56 -12.99 8.14
N GLN A 85 8.17 -12.32 7.14
CA GLN A 85 9.61 -12.34 6.92
C GLN A 85 10.38 -11.77 8.11
N SER A 86 9.91 -10.66 8.72
CA SER A 86 10.55 -10.07 9.90
C SER A 86 10.49 -10.98 11.13
N GLN A 87 9.48 -11.85 11.22
CA GLN A 87 9.33 -12.82 12.31
C GLN A 87 9.99 -14.18 12.02
N GLY A 88 10.60 -14.37 10.84
CA GLY A 88 11.20 -15.65 10.44
C GLY A 88 10.19 -16.78 10.19
N GLY A 89 8.94 -16.43 9.89
CA GLY A 89 7.88 -17.39 9.59
C GLY A 89 7.93 -17.92 8.15
N ASN A 90 7.23 -19.01 7.89
CA ASN A 90 7.06 -19.56 6.54
C ASN A 90 5.77 -19.01 5.91
N LEU A 91 5.89 -18.53 4.67
CA LEU A 91 4.75 -18.10 3.88
C LEU A 91 4.07 -19.31 3.21
N PRO A 92 2.72 -19.37 3.17
CA PRO A 92 2.02 -20.36 2.38
C PRO A 92 2.22 -20.09 0.88
N SER A 93 1.70 -20.96 0.01
CA SER A 93 1.75 -20.67 -1.43
C SER A 93 1.01 -19.36 -1.73
N ARG A 94 1.49 -18.61 -2.73
CA ARG A 94 0.93 -17.29 -3.08
C ARG A 94 -0.58 -17.30 -3.30
N SER A 95 -1.11 -18.36 -3.93
CA SER A 95 -2.55 -18.50 -4.18
C SER A 95 -3.37 -18.81 -2.92
N GLN A 96 -2.77 -19.48 -1.93
CA GLN A 96 -3.39 -19.67 -0.62
C GLN A 96 -3.36 -18.38 0.17
N LEU A 97 -2.24 -17.65 0.15
CA LEU A 97 -2.11 -16.34 0.80
C LEU A 97 -3.15 -15.36 0.24
N GLU A 98 -3.19 -15.19 -1.08
CA GLU A 98 -4.14 -14.28 -1.75
C GLU A 98 -5.58 -14.54 -1.32
N ARG A 99 -5.99 -15.82 -1.27
CA ARG A 99 -7.33 -16.21 -0.82
C ARG A 99 -7.59 -15.85 0.64
N GLN A 100 -6.65 -16.18 1.53
CA GLN A 100 -6.78 -15.89 2.96
C GLN A 100 -6.84 -14.38 3.23
N VAL A 101 -6.02 -13.60 2.53
CA VAL A 101 -6.01 -12.14 2.63
C VAL A 101 -7.33 -11.56 2.11
N LEU A 102 -7.80 -12.02 0.95
CA LEU A 102 -9.09 -11.56 0.40
C LEU A 102 -10.26 -11.89 1.33
N GLU A 103 -10.34 -13.12 1.86
CA GLU A 103 -11.36 -13.51 2.84
C GLU A 103 -11.34 -12.60 4.06
N ARG A 104 -10.15 -12.29 4.58
CA ARG A 104 -10.00 -11.35 5.70
C ARG A 104 -10.48 -9.94 5.33
N MET A 105 -10.11 -9.43 4.15
CA MET A 105 -10.55 -8.10 3.70
C MET A 105 -12.07 -8.02 3.54
N VAL A 106 -12.72 -9.07 3.01
CA VAL A 106 -14.18 -9.15 2.91
C VAL A 106 -14.81 -9.09 4.30
N MET A 107 -14.30 -9.86 5.26
CA MET A 107 -14.79 -9.85 6.63
C MET A 107 -14.59 -8.49 7.33
N GLU A 108 -13.47 -7.83 7.09
CA GLU A 108 -13.20 -6.47 7.59
C GLU A 108 -14.22 -5.46 7.00
N GLU A 109 -14.48 -5.53 5.69
CA GLU A 109 -15.45 -4.64 5.03
C GLU A 109 -16.87 -4.84 5.58
N ILE A 110 -17.29 -6.09 5.81
CA ILE A 110 -18.59 -6.38 6.45
C ILE A 110 -18.65 -5.76 7.86
N GLN A 111 -17.58 -5.82 8.64
CA GLN A 111 -17.54 -5.24 9.98
C GLN A 111 -17.63 -3.71 9.96
N ILE A 112 -16.98 -3.07 8.98
CA ILE A 112 -17.09 -1.62 8.79
C ILE A 112 -18.51 -1.22 8.39
N GLN A 113 -19.17 -1.99 7.55
CA GLN A 113 -20.57 -1.74 7.22
C GLN A 113 -21.48 -1.89 8.44
N MET A 114 -21.29 -2.94 9.26
CA MET A 114 -22.01 -3.07 10.53
C MET A 114 -21.78 -1.89 11.47
N ALA A 115 -20.57 -1.33 11.50
CA ALA A 115 -20.27 -0.14 12.30
C ALA A 115 -21.09 1.05 11.81
N LYS A 116 -21.10 1.29 10.48
CA LYS A 116 -21.86 2.36 9.84
C LYS A 116 -23.36 2.22 10.08
N ASP A 117 -23.91 1.02 9.92
CA ASP A 117 -25.33 0.73 10.13
C ASP A 117 -25.75 0.94 11.60
N ALA A 118 -24.83 0.68 12.53
CA ALA A 118 -25.04 0.91 13.97
C ALA A 118 -24.72 2.35 14.41
N SER A 119 -24.53 3.28 13.47
CA SER A 119 -24.17 4.68 13.67
C SER A 119 -22.98 4.86 14.61
N LEU A 120 -22.00 3.95 14.53
CA LEU A 120 -20.77 4.02 15.30
C LEU A 120 -19.83 5.07 14.72
N THR A 121 -19.31 5.91 15.61
CA THR A 121 -18.33 6.95 15.26
C THR A 121 -17.28 7.04 16.35
N ILE A 122 -16.06 7.41 15.96
CA ILE A 122 -14.95 7.68 16.87
C ILE A 122 -14.72 9.18 16.86
N ASP A 123 -14.84 9.81 18.03
CA ASP A 123 -14.51 11.22 18.19
C ASP A 123 -13.01 11.46 18.04
N ASP A 124 -12.64 12.62 17.52
CA ASP A 124 -11.24 12.97 17.28
C ASP A 124 -10.41 13.02 18.56
N THR A 125 -11.02 13.32 19.71
CA THR A 125 -10.34 13.28 21.01
C THR A 125 -9.90 11.87 21.37
N GLU A 126 -10.78 10.89 21.14
CA GLU A 126 -10.50 9.48 21.40
C GLU A 126 -9.45 8.95 20.42
N LEU A 127 -9.57 9.31 19.14
CA LEU A 127 -8.58 8.97 18.13
C LEU A 127 -7.19 9.53 18.46
N ASN A 128 -7.11 10.82 18.81
CA ASN A 128 -5.84 11.45 19.17
C ASN A 128 -5.19 10.76 20.39
N ARG A 129 -5.99 10.35 21.38
CA ARG A 129 -5.49 9.60 22.53
C ARG A 129 -4.94 8.24 22.11
N GLN A 130 -5.67 7.51 21.27
CA GLN A 130 -5.23 6.20 20.77
C GLN A 130 -3.94 6.30 19.95
N VAL A 131 -3.83 7.29 19.07
CA VAL A 131 -2.62 7.51 18.26
C VAL A 131 -1.41 7.83 19.14
N ARG A 132 -1.56 8.70 20.15
CA ARG A 132 -0.48 8.95 21.11
C ARG A 132 -0.07 7.70 21.87
N SER A 133 -1.04 6.89 22.30
CA SER A 133 -0.77 5.63 22.99
C SER A 133 0.01 4.65 22.10
N ILE A 134 -0.23 4.65 20.79
CA ILE A 134 0.54 3.84 19.83
C ILE A 134 1.98 4.38 19.71
N ALA A 135 2.16 5.70 19.58
CA ALA A 135 3.49 6.31 19.56
C ALA A 135 4.29 5.98 20.84
N GLU A 136 3.67 6.16 22.01
CA GLU A 136 4.26 5.84 23.30
C GLU A 136 4.61 4.35 23.43
N SER A 137 3.79 3.45 22.89
CA SER A 137 4.06 2.00 22.87
C SER A 137 5.28 1.64 22.02
N ASN A 138 5.62 2.48 21.03
CA ASN A 138 6.83 2.36 20.23
C ASN A 138 8.02 3.15 20.82
N GLY A 139 7.86 3.74 22.01
CA GLY A 139 8.90 4.53 22.66
C GLY A 139 9.17 5.88 22.01
N MET A 140 8.19 6.40 21.26
CA MET A 140 8.30 7.64 20.49
C MET A 140 7.33 8.70 21.02
N THR A 141 7.69 9.96 20.89
CA THR A 141 6.75 11.08 20.97
C THR A 141 5.84 11.12 19.74
N LEU A 142 4.76 11.91 19.81
CA LEU A 142 3.84 12.04 18.66
C LEU A 142 4.53 12.64 17.43
N ASP A 143 5.45 13.58 17.64
CA ASP A 143 6.17 14.25 16.56
C ASP A 143 7.18 13.28 15.90
N GLU A 144 7.94 12.53 16.70
CA GLU A 144 8.84 11.48 16.20
C GLU A 144 8.08 10.36 15.47
N PHE A 145 6.88 10.02 15.95
CA PHE A 145 6.02 9.06 15.26
C PHE A 145 5.55 9.57 13.91
N ALA A 146 5.22 10.87 13.80
CA ALA A 146 4.86 11.48 12.53
C ALA A 146 6.03 11.45 11.54
N ASP A 147 7.24 11.80 11.99
CA ASP A 147 8.46 11.75 11.19
C ASP A 147 8.77 10.32 10.71
N ALA A 148 8.59 9.31 11.57
CA ALA A 148 8.78 7.90 11.23
C ALA A 148 7.79 7.42 10.16
N VAL A 149 6.51 7.80 10.29
CA VAL A 149 5.46 7.47 9.32
C VAL A 149 5.76 8.09 7.95
N GLU A 150 6.23 9.33 7.93
CA GLU A 150 6.64 10.01 6.69
C GLU A 150 7.89 9.38 6.06
N ALA A 151 8.84 8.93 6.87
CA ALA A 151 10.02 8.19 6.40
C ALA A 151 9.65 6.86 5.72
N ASP A 152 8.57 6.22 6.17
CA ASP A 152 7.99 5.01 5.56
C ASP A 152 7.11 5.31 4.33
N GLY A 153 7.01 6.58 3.91
CA GLY A 153 6.25 7.02 2.74
C GLY A 153 4.75 7.12 2.96
N MET A 154 4.29 7.08 4.21
CA MET A 154 2.89 7.23 4.59
C MET A 154 2.64 8.64 5.14
N THR A 155 1.37 9.04 5.26
CA THR A 155 1.01 10.30 5.94
C THR A 155 0.39 9.99 7.29
N LEU A 156 0.61 10.87 8.28
CA LEU A 156 -0.05 10.75 9.58
C LEU A 156 -1.59 10.71 9.43
N ALA A 157 -2.14 11.39 8.43
CA ALA A 157 -3.57 11.36 8.13
C ALA A 157 -4.06 9.96 7.72
N SER A 158 -3.31 9.25 6.88
CA SER A 158 -3.62 7.87 6.51
C SER A 158 -3.60 6.94 7.73
N VAL A 159 -2.54 7.03 8.53
CA VAL A 159 -2.42 6.20 9.75
C VAL A 159 -3.55 6.50 10.74
N ARG A 160 -3.93 7.76 10.91
CA ARG A 160 -5.09 8.14 11.74
C ARG A 160 -6.39 7.51 11.25
N GLU A 161 -6.58 7.41 9.94
CA GLU A 161 -7.76 6.75 9.38
C GLU A 161 -7.75 5.24 9.62
N ASP A 162 -6.59 4.60 9.49
CA ASP A 162 -6.43 3.19 9.79
C ASP A 162 -6.71 2.90 11.27
N VAL A 163 -6.17 3.72 12.19
CA VAL A 163 -6.46 3.61 13.62
C VAL A 163 -7.95 3.81 13.91
N ARG A 164 -8.59 4.80 13.27
CA ARG A 164 -10.05 5.02 13.40
C ARG A 164 -10.83 3.78 12.96
N ARG A 165 -10.47 3.18 11.83
CA ARG A 165 -11.07 1.95 11.31
C ARG A 165 -10.94 0.80 12.31
N GLU A 166 -9.75 0.60 12.88
CA GLU A 166 -9.52 -0.43 13.90
C GLU A 166 -10.34 -0.23 15.17
N MET A 167 -10.47 1.02 15.63
CA MET A 167 -11.29 1.35 16.80
C MET A 167 -12.78 1.04 16.55
N LEU A 168 -13.29 1.36 15.36
CA LEU A 168 -14.65 1.01 14.95
C LEU A 168 -14.88 -0.50 14.96
N MET A 169 -13.96 -1.28 14.38
CA MET A 169 -14.07 -2.74 14.36
C MET A 169 -14.10 -3.33 15.78
N ARG A 170 -13.22 -2.85 16.67
CA ARG A 170 -13.21 -3.25 18.09
C ARG A 170 -14.55 -2.95 18.77
N GLN A 171 -15.14 -1.79 18.50
CA GLN A 171 -16.42 -1.39 19.09
C GLN A 171 -17.59 -2.25 18.58
N VAL A 172 -17.59 -2.62 17.30
CA VAL A 172 -18.57 -3.58 16.73
C VAL A 172 -18.47 -4.92 17.45
N GLN A 173 -17.26 -5.46 17.57
CA GLN A 173 -17.03 -6.74 18.24
C GLN A 173 -17.52 -6.71 19.70
N GLN A 174 -17.20 -5.64 20.44
CA GLN A 174 -17.63 -5.47 21.83
C GLN A 174 -19.16 -5.47 21.96
N ARG A 175 -19.87 -4.74 21.08
CA ARG A 175 -21.34 -4.71 21.08
C ARG A 175 -21.95 -6.08 20.78
N GLN A 176 -21.40 -6.81 19.81
CA GLN A 176 -21.88 -8.15 19.47
C GLN A 176 -21.69 -9.14 20.63
N ILE A 177 -20.58 -9.04 21.38
CA ILE A 177 -20.35 -9.87 22.56
C ILE A 177 -21.35 -9.51 23.66
N SER A 178 -21.51 -8.22 23.99
CA SER A 178 -22.47 -7.77 25.01
C SER A 178 -23.91 -8.21 24.72
N ASN A 179 -24.34 -8.14 23.46
CA ASN A 179 -25.67 -8.58 23.05
C ASN A 179 -25.86 -10.11 23.18
N ARG A 180 -24.80 -10.91 23.00
CA ARG A 180 -24.86 -12.37 23.18
C ARG A 180 -24.84 -12.78 24.65
N VAL A 181 -24.08 -12.09 25.50
CA VAL A 181 -23.94 -12.42 26.93
C VAL A 181 -25.18 -12.08 27.74
N SER A 182 -25.95 -11.05 27.36
CA SER A 182 -27.23 -10.69 28.03
C SER A 182 -28.31 -11.79 27.99
N VAL A 183 -28.09 -12.90 27.29
CA VAL A 183 -29.03 -14.04 27.19
C VAL A 183 -28.70 -15.16 28.20
N SER A 184 -27.56 -15.10 28.92
CA SER A 184 -27.10 -16.18 29.79
C SER A 184 -27.68 -16.17 31.21
N ASP A 185 -28.39 -15.14 31.66
CA ASP A 185 -28.94 -15.10 33.04
C ASP A 185 -30.03 -16.15 33.28
N ARG A 186 -30.56 -16.78 32.21
CA ARG A 186 -31.52 -17.89 32.28
C ARG A 186 -30.88 -19.29 32.28
N ASP A 187 -29.56 -19.39 32.06
CA ASP A 187 -28.83 -20.67 32.09
C ASP A 187 -28.15 -20.93 33.44
N VAL A 188 -28.22 -19.98 34.38
CA VAL A 188 -27.61 -20.10 35.73
C VAL A 188 -28.45 -20.99 36.68
N GLU A 189 -29.68 -21.38 36.31
CA GLU A 189 -30.52 -22.30 37.11
C GLU A 189 -30.33 -23.79 36.80
N ARG A 190 -29.29 -24.18 36.05
CA ARG A 190 -29.05 -25.59 35.68
C ARG A 190 -27.68 -26.18 36.01
N PHE A 191 -26.92 -25.58 36.92
CA PHE A 191 -25.72 -26.20 37.49
C PHE A 191 -25.72 -26.13 39.01
#